data_AF-A0A496E8W9-F1
#
_entry.id   AF-A0A496E8W9-F1
#
_cell.length_a   1.000
_cell.length_b   1.000
_cell.length_c   1.000
_cell.angle_alpha   90.00
_cell.angle_beta   90.00
_cell.angle_gamma   90.00
#
_symmetry.space_group_name_H-M   'P 1'
#
loop_
_entity.id
_entity.type
_entity.pdbx_description
1 polymer ?
#
loop_
_entity_poly.entity_id
_entity_poly.type
_entity_poly.pdbx_seq_one_letter_code
_entity_poly.pdbx_strand_id
1 'polypeptide(L)'
;MANIYTTCDEIPLCKFIEMYKGNLNALIKGGRTKPTDGELRKAAMGLIDEYSVITGNKNIAIEIEDRSRAVDCNIKLILLESADHLMDAMMYADASDILGRVGIRMPEEPGEQDLIVAKKRIQSKMSQVKYSLSVLDRNKSKVVDPKDKDFTRERMIVSTYFKMRIDPDTFTAAEYGNMIRIMFNQLEDMKNYGGKRD
;
A
#
# COMPACT_ATOMS: atom_id res chain seq x y z
N MET A 1 -11.42 23.33 17.84
CA MET A 1 -10.85 22.14 17.18
C MET A 1 -10.58 21.07 18.22
N ALA A 2 -10.79 19.80 17.89
CA ALA A 2 -10.42 18.71 18.78
C ALA A 2 -8.89 18.69 18.95
N ASN A 3 -8.43 18.55 20.18
CA ASN A 3 -7.01 18.57 20.51
C ASN A 3 -6.46 17.15 20.38
N ILE A 4 -5.89 16.86 19.22
CA ILE A 4 -5.34 15.55 18.84
C ILE A 4 -3.89 15.68 18.36
N TYR A 5 -3.13 14.60 18.43
CA TYR A 5 -1.83 14.49 17.78
C TYR A 5 -2.01 14.39 16.26
N THR A 6 -1.23 15.19 15.52
CA THR A 6 -1.29 15.23 14.05
C THR A 6 0.07 15.12 13.38
N THR A 7 1.18 15.19 14.13
CA THR A 7 2.55 15.10 13.59
C THR A 7 3.41 14.14 14.41
N CYS A 8 4.40 13.51 13.75
CA CYS A 8 5.31 12.55 14.39
C CYS A 8 6.25 13.20 15.40
N ASP A 9 6.56 14.50 15.24
CA ASP A 9 7.36 15.29 16.16
C ASP A 9 6.66 15.54 17.51
N GLU A 10 5.33 15.44 17.57
CA GLU A 10 4.57 15.76 18.78
C GLU A 10 4.09 14.53 19.55
N ILE A 11 3.82 13.42 18.85
CA ILE A 11 3.23 12.23 19.47
C ILE A 11 4.30 11.41 20.22
N PRO A 12 4.10 11.10 21.51
CA PRO A 12 4.95 10.15 22.22
C PRO A 12 4.93 8.78 21.54
N LEU A 13 6.06 8.11 21.49
CA LEU A 13 6.22 6.83 20.81
C LEU A 13 5.26 5.77 21.38
N CYS A 14 5.00 5.78 22.69
CA CYS A 14 4.02 4.87 23.31
C CYS A 14 2.61 5.05 22.72
N LYS A 15 2.16 6.31 22.58
CA LYS A 15 0.86 6.66 21.98
C LYS A 15 0.81 6.37 20.49
N PHE A 16 1.91 6.61 19.78
CA PHE A 16 2.03 6.22 18.38
C PHE A 16 1.89 4.71 18.20
N ILE A 17 2.56 3.89 19.02
CA ILE A 17 2.46 2.42 18.97
C ILE A 17 1.03 1.96 19.25
N GLU A 18 0.36 2.52 20.26
CA GLU A 18 -1.05 2.22 20.53
C GLU A 18 -1.95 2.53 19.33
N MET A 19 -1.78 3.72 18.73
CA MET A 19 -2.51 4.12 17.53
C MET A 19 -2.22 3.20 16.34
N TYR A 20 -0.95 2.88 16.11
CA TYR A 20 -0.49 1.99 15.03
C TYR A 20 -1.09 0.58 15.17
N LYS A 21 -1.33 0.12 16.39
CA LYS A 21 -2.02 -1.14 16.70
C LYS A 21 -3.56 -1.06 16.65
N GLY A 22 -4.11 0.10 16.30
CA GLY A 22 -5.54 0.32 16.08
C GLY A 22 -6.27 1.06 17.19
N ASN A 23 -5.60 1.49 18.27
CA ASN A 23 -6.24 2.30 19.30
C ASN A 23 -6.22 3.79 18.92
N LEU A 24 -7.19 4.21 18.12
CA LEU A 24 -7.32 5.62 17.68
C LEU A 24 -7.48 6.62 18.84
N ASN A 25 -7.96 6.19 20.01
CA ASN A 25 -8.10 7.07 21.17
C ASN A 25 -6.74 7.53 21.72
N ALA A 26 -5.64 6.85 21.39
CA ALA A 26 -4.29 7.26 21.75
C ALA A 26 -3.90 8.63 21.14
N LEU A 27 -4.60 9.06 20.08
CA LEU A 27 -4.38 10.36 19.45
C LEU A 27 -4.94 11.55 20.24
N ILE A 28 -5.77 11.30 21.26
CA ILE A 28 -6.45 12.37 21.98
C ILE A 28 -5.52 12.96 23.04
N LYS A 29 -5.14 14.24 22.88
CA LYS A 29 -4.34 15.01 23.87
C LYS A 29 -5.16 15.46 25.09
N GLY A 30 -6.47 15.23 25.07
CA GLY A 30 -7.44 15.75 26.04
C GLY A 30 -8.11 17.05 25.55
N GLY A 31 -9.25 17.41 26.11
CA GLY A 31 -10.00 18.61 25.69
C GLY A 31 -11.51 18.46 25.88
N ARG A 32 -12.24 19.56 25.77
CA ARG A 32 -13.70 19.58 26.00
C ARG A 32 -14.52 19.01 24.84
N THR A 33 -13.97 19.03 23.63
CA THR A 33 -14.66 18.55 22.42
C THR A 33 -14.08 17.19 22.03
N LYS A 34 -14.94 16.16 22.00
CA LYS A 34 -14.53 14.82 21.56
C LYS A 34 -14.35 14.84 20.04
N PRO A 35 -13.18 14.43 19.51
CA PRO A 35 -12.98 14.29 18.08
C PRO A 35 -13.90 13.21 17.51
N THR A 36 -14.31 13.42 16.26
CA THR A 36 -15.05 12.43 15.48
C THR A 36 -14.16 11.28 15.05
N ASP A 37 -14.75 10.13 14.74
CA ASP A 37 -14.01 8.97 14.22
C ASP A 37 -13.28 9.32 12.90
N GLY A 38 -13.90 10.15 12.06
CA GLY A 38 -13.30 10.63 10.81
C GLY A 38 -12.04 11.49 11.03
N GLU A 39 -12.05 12.38 12.02
CA GLU A 39 -10.88 13.19 12.38
C GLU A 39 -9.73 12.32 12.91
N LEU A 40 -10.04 11.33 13.77
CA LEU A 40 -9.05 10.40 14.31
C LEU A 40 -8.42 9.53 13.22
N ARG A 41 -9.23 9.01 12.28
CA ARG A 41 -8.72 8.25 11.14
C ARG A 41 -7.83 9.09 10.25
N LYS A 42 -8.23 10.33 9.95
CA LYS A 42 -7.44 11.24 9.12
C LYS A 42 -6.09 11.56 9.77
N ALA A 43 -6.08 11.83 11.08
CA ALA A 43 -4.85 12.08 11.83
C ALA A 43 -3.95 10.83 11.89
N ALA A 44 -4.53 9.64 12.14
CA ALA A 44 -3.79 8.38 12.13
C ALA A 44 -3.11 8.13 10.78
N MET A 45 -3.83 8.32 9.67
CA MET A 45 -3.27 8.17 8.33
C MET A 45 -2.11 9.12 8.08
N GLY A 46 -2.24 10.40 8.46
CA GLY A 46 -1.16 11.38 8.32
C GLY A 46 0.10 11.00 9.10
N LEU A 47 -0.07 10.56 10.35
CA LEU A 47 1.03 10.10 11.20
C LEU A 47 1.73 8.84 10.66
N ILE A 48 0.98 7.89 10.13
CA ILE A 48 1.54 6.65 9.55
C ILE A 48 2.34 6.97 8.28
N ASP A 49 1.83 7.88 7.45
CA ASP A 49 2.51 8.32 6.23
C ASP A 49 3.80 9.09 6.55
N GLU A 50 3.72 10.08 7.45
CA GLU A 50 4.88 10.84 7.94
C GLU A 50 5.95 9.91 8.53
N TYR A 51 5.57 8.98 9.41
CA TYR A 51 6.51 8.02 10.00
C TYR A 51 7.16 7.11 8.96
N SER A 52 6.42 6.70 7.93
CA SER A 52 6.96 5.89 6.83
C SER A 52 7.98 6.65 6.00
N VAL A 53 7.74 7.94 5.74
CA VAL A 53 8.71 8.84 5.09
C VAL A 53 9.97 9.01 5.95
N ILE A 54 9.81 9.24 7.26
CA ILE A 54 10.94 9.39 8.19
C ILE A 54 11.79 8.13 8.22
N THR A 55 11.17 6.95 8.34
CA THR A 55 11.89 5.66 8.42
C THR A 55 12.44 5.19 7.09
N GLY A 56 12.08 5.82 5.96
CA GLY A 56 12.41 5.34 4.62
C GLY A 56 11.68 4.04 4.26
N ASN A 57 10.62 3.70 4.98
CA ASN A 57 9.87 2.47 4.80
C ASN A 57 8.96 2.59 3.56
N LYS A 58 9.42 2.05 2.43
CA LYS A 58 8.68 2.06 1.15
C LYS A 58 7.47 1.12 1.12
N ASN A 59 7.21 0.35 2.18
CA ASN A 59 6.15 -0.66 2.20
C ASN A 59 4.76 -0.08 1.91
N ILE A 60 4.43 1.12 2.39
CA ILE A 60 3.13 1.76 2.11
C ILE A 60 3.01 2.14 0.64
N ALA A 61 4.07 2.71 0.04
CA ALA A 61 4.06 3.07 -1.38
C ALA A 61 3.89 1.82 -2.27
N ILE A 62 4.57 0.73 -1.91
CA ILE A 62 4.43 -0.57 -2.59
C ILE A 62 3.01 -1.13 -2.41
N GLU A 63 2.42 -1.02 -1.22
CA GLU A 63 1.05 -1.47 -0.96
C GLU A 63 0.00 -0.66 -1.75
N ILE A 64 0.15 0.66 -1.81
CA ILE A 64 -0.70 1.54 -2.63
C ILE A 64 -0.59 1.15 -4.10
N GLU A 65 0.63 0.91 -4.60
CA GLU A 65 0.87 0.48 -5.96
C GLU A 65 0.26 -0.90 -6.25
N ASP A 66 0.42 -1.87 -5.35
CA ASP A 66 -0.21 -3.19 -5.45
C ASP A 66 -1.73 -3.11 -5.45
N ARG A 67 -2.30 -2.26 -4.59
CA ARG A 67 -3.75 -2.04 -4.53
C ARG A 67 -4.27 -1.38 -5.80
N SER A 68 -3.55 -0.38 -6.30
CA SER A 68 -3.86 0.29 -7.57
C SER A 68 -3.82 -0.69 -8.74
N ARG A 69 -2.78 -1.54 -8.80
CA ARG A 69 -2.67 -2.60 -9.81
C ARG A 69 -3.80 -3.62 -9.71
N ALA A 70 -4.22 -3.99 -8.50
CA ALA A 70 -5.34 -4.91 -8.31
C ALA A 70 -6.67 -4.30 -8.82
N VAL A 71 -6.90 -3.00 -8.55
CA VAL A 71 -8.07 -2.28 -9.08
C VAL A 71 -8.04 -2.24 -10.61
N ASP A 72 -6.91 -1.90 -11.22
CA ASP A 72 -6.74 -1.90 -12.67
C ASP A 72 -7.01 -3.29 -13.29
N CYS A 73 -6.51 -4.37 -12.66
CA CYS A 73 -6.79 -5.72 -13.11
C CYS A 73 -8.28 -6.07 -13.03
N ASN A 74 -8.97 -5.72 -11.94
CA ASN A 74 -10.40 -5.97 -11.80
C ASN A 74 -11.23 -5.19 -12.83
N ILE A 75 -10.89 -3.93 -13.09
CA ILE A 75 -11.53 -3.12 -14.13
C ILE A 75 -11.35 -3.80 -15.50
N LYS A 76 -10.13 -4.23 -15.84
CA LYS A 76 -9.86 -4.93 -17.10
C LYS A 76 -10.66 -6.22 -17.24
N LEU A 77 -10.82 -7.01 -16.18
CA LEU A 77 -11.66 -8.20 -16.21
C LEU A 77 -13.12 -7.87 -16.49
N ILE A 78 -13.68 -6.89 -15.79
CA ILE A 78 -15.08 -6.45 -16.00
C ILE A 78 -15.29 -5.96 -17.43
N LEU A 79 -14.36 -5.17 -17.98
CA LEU A 79 -14.44 -4.70 -19.37
C LEU A 79 -14.38 -5.86 -20.38
N LEU A 80 -13.49 -6.84 -20.16
CA LEU A 80 -13.38 -8.02 -21.02
C LEU A 80 -14.64 -8.90 -20.97
N GLU A 81 -15.19 -9.13 -19.77
CA GLU A 81 -16.44 -9.88 -19.58
C GLU A 81 -17.64 -9.15 -20.22
N SER A 82 -17.71 -7.84 -20.03
CA SER A 82 -18.77 -7.01 -20.64
C SER A 82 -18.71 -7.05 -22.16
N ALA A 83 -17.51 -6.98 -22.75
CA ALA A 83 -17.33 -7.08 -24.19
C ALA A 83 -17.74 -8.44 -24.74
N ASP A 84 -17.40 -9.54 -24.06
CA ASP A 84 -17.81 -10.89 -24.47
C ASP A 84 -19.35 -11.05 -24.45
N HIS A 85 -20.00 -10.54 -23.40
CA HIS A 85 -21.46 -10.52 -23.30
C HIS A 85 -22.14 -9.66 -24.38
N LEU A 86 -21.57 -8.50 -24.71
CA LEU A 86 -22.08 -7.65 -25.80
C LEU A 86 -21.91 -8.30 -27.17
N MET A 87 -20.80 -9.01 -27.40
CA MET A 87 -20.61 -9.80 -28.61
C MET A 87 -21.66 -10.92 -28.74
N ASP A 88 -21.98 -11.60 -27.64
CA ASP A 88 -23.04 -12.61 -27.60
C ASP A 88 -24.43 -12.01 -27.83
N ALA A 89 -24.64 -10.77 -27.41
CA ALA A 89 -25.87 -9.99 -27.64
C ALA A 89 -25.91 -9.29 -29.02
N MET A 90 -24.92 -9.52 -29.88
CA MET A 90 -24.78 -8.89 -31.21
C MET A 90 -24.64 -7.35 -31.18
N MET A 91 -24.26 -6.77 -30.03
CA MET A 91 -24.01 -5.34 -29.85
C MET A 91 -22.55 -5.01 -30.17
N TYR A 92 -22.17 -5.14 -31.45
CA TYR A 92 -20.77 -5.14 -31.88
C TYR A 92 -20.06 -3.78 -31.80
N ALA A 93 -20.76 -2.68 -32.05
CA ALA A 93 -20.17 -1.34 -31.92
C ALA A 93 -19.77 -1.05 -30.45
N ASP A 94 -20.65 -1.35 -29.49
CA ASP A 94 -20.36 -1.19 -28.06
C ASP A 94 -19.25 -2.13 -27.58
N ALA A 95 -19.27 -3.39 -28.04
CA ALA A 95 -18.19 -4.33 -27.79
C ALA A 95 -16.85 -3.84 -28.36
N SER A 96 -16.84 -3.26 -29.56
CA SER A 96 -15.64 -2.70 -30.20
C SER A 96 -15.04 -1.56 -29.37
N ASP A 97 -15.85 -0.62 -28.89
CA ASP A 97 -15.38 0.49 -28.04
C ASP A 97 -14.74 -0.04 -26.74
N ILE A 98 -15.42 -0.95 -26.04
CA ILE A 98 -14.91 -1.52 -24.79
C ILE A 98 -13.61 -2.29 -25.02
N LEU A 99 -13.55 -3.11 -26.09
CA LEU A 99 -12.34 -3.84 -26.45
C LEU A 99 -11.18 -2.88 -26.77
N GLY A 100 -11.45 -1.76 -27.43
CA GLY A 100 -10.48 -0.71 -27.71
C GLY A 100 -9.81 -0.18 -26.44
N ARG A 101 -10.58 0.05 -25.37
CA ARG A 101 -10.07 0.52 -24.06
C ARG A 101 -9.13 -0.46 -23.39
N VAL A 102 -9.28 -1.76 -23.67
CA VAL A 102 -8.38 -2.81 -23.20
C VAL A 102 -7.35 -3.23 -24.26
N GLY A 103 -7.19 -2.47 -25.35
CA GLY A 103 -6.18 -2.69 -26.38
C GLY A 103 -6.43 -3.90 -27.28
N ILE A 104 -7.68 -4.32 -27.44
CA ILE A 104 -8.10 -5.33 -28.41
C ILE A 104 -8.86 -4.60 -29.53
N ARG A 105 -8.41 -4.77 -30.77
CA ARG A 105 -9.10 -4.18 -31.94
C ARG A 105 -10.09 -5.18 -32.51
N MET A 106 -11.31 -4.72 -32.76
CA MET A 106 -12.39 -5.41 -33.46
C MET A 106 -13.16 -4.38 -34.31
N PRO A 107 -13.52 -4.65 -35.57
CA PRO A 107 -14.41 -3.77 -36.33
C PRO A 107 -15.78 -3.61 -35.66
N GLU A 108 -16.49 -2.50 -35.93
CA GLU A 108 -17.87 -2.30 -35.48
C GLU A 108 -18.87 -3.22 -36.19
N GLU A 109 -18.54 -3.61 -37.43
CA GLU A 109 -19.26 -4.61 -38.23
C GLU A 109 -18.35 -5.82 -38.48
N PRO A 110 -18.12 -6.67 -37.46
CA PRO A 110 -17.18 -7.78 -37.56
C PRO A 110 -17.75 -8.94 -38.40
N GLY A 111 -16.91 -9.56 -39.22
CA GLY A 111 -17.21 -10.85 -39.82
C GLY A 111 -17.02 -12.00 -38.82
N GLU A 112 -17.43 -13.21 -39.20
CA GLU A 112 -17.29 -14.41 -38.35
C GLU A 112 -15.84 -14.64 -37.90
N GLN A 113 -14.89 -14.43 -38.80
CA GLN A 113 -13.47 -14.56 -38.49
C GLN A 113 -12.99 -13.52 -37.47
N ASP A 114 -13.48 -12.29 -37.54
CA ASP A 114 -13.15 -11.23 -36.58
C ASP A 114 -13.67 -11.57 -35.19
N LEU A 115 -14.88 -12.12 -35.10
CA LEU A 115 -15.49 -12.58 -33.85
C LEU A 115 -14.66 -13.70 -33.20
N ILE A 116 -14.23 -14.68 -33.99
CA ILE A 116 -13.36 -15.78 -33.50
C ILE A 116 -12.04 -15.23 -32.96
N VAL A 117 -11.42 -14.29 -33.68
CA VAL A 117 -10.16 -13.66 -33.26
C VAL A 117 -10.35 -12.84 -32.00
N ALA A 118 -11.43 -12.04 -31.91
CA ALA A 118 -11.77 -11.25 -30.74
C ALA A 118 -11.98 -12.13 -29.51
N LYS A 119 -12.80 -13.19 -29.61
CA LYS A 119 -13.02 -14.14 -28.49
C LYS A 119 -11.73 -14.79 -27.99
N LYS A 120 -10.86 -15.24 -28.90
CA LYS A 120 -9.54 -15.79 -28.51
C LYS A 120 -8.69 -14.77 -27.78
N ARG A 121 -8.67 -13.51 -28.24
CA ARG A 121 -7.92 -12.42 -27.60
C ARG A 121 -8.49 -12.08 -26.22
N ILE A 122 -9.82 -12.04 -26.08
CA ILE A 122 -10.50 -11.84 -24.79
C ILE A 122 -10.07 -12.93 -23.80
N GLN A 123 -10.22 -14.21 -24.16
CA GLN A 123 -9.87 -15.34 -23.29
C GLN A 123 -8.39 -15.33 -22.89
N SER A 124 -7.49 -15.08 -23.84
CA SER A 124 -6.06 -14.98 -23.59
C SER A 124 -5.76 -13.84 -22.60
N LYS A 125 -6.34 -12.65 -22.82
CA LYS A 125 -6.10 -11.49 -21.96
C LYS A 125 -6.73 -11.64 -20.58
N MET A 126 -7.92 -12.22 -20.47
CA MET A 126 -8.52 -12.57 -19.17
C MET A 126 -7.61 -13.52 -18.39
N SER A 127 -7.04 -14.53 -19.05
CA SER A 127 -6.12 -15.48 -18.40
C SER A 127 -4.86 -14.78 -17.88
N GLN A 128 -4.29 -13.87 -18.69
CA GLN A 128 -3.14 -13.06 -18.28
C GLN A 128 -3.47 -12.18 -17.06
N VAL A 129 -4.61 -11.47 -17.08
CA VAL A 129 -5.02 -10.59 -16.00
C VAL A 129 -5.32 -11.37 -14.71
N LYS A 130 -5.99 -12.53 -14.81
CA LYS A 130 -6.23 -13.44 -13.67
C LYS A 130 -4.92 -13.94 -13.06
N TYR A 131 -3.93 -14.27 -13.88
CA TYR A 131 -2.60 -14.63 -13.41
C TYR A 131 -1.95 -13.46 -12.65
N SER A 132 -1.96 -12.25 -13.19
CA SER A 132 -1.43 -11.05 -12.52
C SER A 132 -2.11 -10.79 -11.17
N LEU A 133 -3.44 -10.94 -11.07
CA LEU A 133 -4.15 -10.85 -9.80
C LEU A 133 -3.68 -11.91 -8.79
N SER A 134 -3.51 -13.16 -9.24
CA SER A 134 -3.03 -14.24 -8.36
C SER A 134 -1.63 -13.97 -7.79
N VAL A 135 -0.76 -13.30 -8.56
CA VAL A 135 0.57 -12.88 -8.08
C VAL A 135 0.45 -11.77 -7.04
N LEU A 136 -0.42 -10.78 -7.28
CA LEU A 136 -0.69 -9.70 -6.32
C LEU A 136 -1.28 -10.24 -5.00
N ASP A 137 -2.20 -11.20 -5.06
CA ASP A 137 -2.78 -11.81 -3.86
C ASP A 137 -1.76 -12.64 -3.07
N ARG A 138 -0.84 -13.33 -3.74
CA ARG A 138 0.29 -13.98 -3.06
C ARG A 138 1.24 -12.98 -2.39
N ASN A 139 1.40 -11.79 -2.97
CA ASN A 139 2.21 -10.73 -2.40
C ASN A 139 1.52 -10.06 -1.20
N LYS A 140 0.20 -9.92 -1.19
CA LYS A 140 -0.56 -9.45 0.00
C LYS A 140 -0.26 -10.30 1.24
N SER A 141 -0.16 -11.62 1.11
CA SER A 141 0.15 -12.51 2.25
C SER A 141 1.58 -12.34 2.80
N LYS A 142 2.47 -11.61 2.12
CA LYS A 142 3.83 -11.31 2.59
C LYS A 142 3.93 -9.94 3.26
N VAL A 143 2.91 -9.09 3.13
CA VAL A 143 2.85 -7.80 3.81
C VAL A 143 2.43 -8.09 5.25
N VAL A 144 3.33 -7.86 6.19
CA VAL A 144 3.04 -7.94 7.63
C VAL A 144 1.95 -6.91 7.91
N ASP A 145 0.80 -7.33 8.45
CA ASP A 145 -0.24 -6.41 8.90
C ASP A 145 0.43 -5.38 9.84
N PRO A 146 0.18 -4.07 9.71
CA PRO A 146 0.66 -3.07 10.66
C PRO A 146 0.49 -3.49 12.14
N LYS A 147 -0.57 -4.26 12.46
CA LYS A 147 -0.82 -4.82 13.79
C LYS A 147 0.19 -5.88 14.24
N ASP A 148 0.81 -6.58 13.31
CA ASP A 148 1.82 -7.61 13.54
C ASP A 148 3.24 -7.03 13.65
N LYS A 149 3.40 -5.70 13.49
CA LYS A 149 4.68 -5.02 13.70
C LYS A 149 5.10 -5.10 15.17
N ASP A 150 6.19 -5.82 15.43
CA ASP A 150 6.79 -5.94 16.76
C ASP A 150 7.73 -4.75 17.07
N PHE A 151 7.13 -3.66 17.55
CA PHE A 151 7.86 -2.48 18.03
C PHE A 151 8.76 -2.78 19.23
N THR A 152 8.52 -3.83 20.01
CA THR A 152 9.38 -4.20 21.14
C THR A 152 10.71 -4.73 20.61
N ARG A 153 10.65 -5.69 19.68
CA ARG A 153 11.85 -6.23 19.04
C ARG A 153 12.60 -5.17 18.24
N GLU A 154 11.90 -4.36 17.46
CA GLU A 154 12.51 -3.24 16.71
C GLU A 154 13.23 -2.28 17.65
N ARG A 155 12.58 -1.85 18.75
CA ARG A 155 13.20 -0.98 19.76
C ARG A 155 14.40 -1.63 20.42
N MET A 156 14.37 -2.92 20.72
CA MET A 156 15.51 -3.63 21.31
C MET A 156 16.72 -3.64 20.36
N ILE A 157 16.49 -3.87 19.06
CA ILE A 157 17.55 -3.83 18.03
C ILE A 157 18.16 -2.43 17.96
N VAL A 158 17.32 -1.40 17.82
CA VAL A 158 17.78 0.00 17.73
C VAL A 158 18.49 0.42 19.02
N SER A 159 17.94 0.07 20.18
CA SER A 159 18.56 0.35 21.49
C SER A 159 19.94 -0.31 21.62
N THR A 160 20.08 -1.55 21.15
CA THR A 160 21.35 -2.28 21.15
C THR A 160 22.36 -1.63 20.22
N TYR A 161 21.94 -1.25 19.01
CA TYR A 161 22.81 -0.62 18.00
C TYR A 161 23.41 0.70 18.51
N PHE A 162 22.57 1.58 19.06
CA PHE A 162 23.01 2.88 19.60
C PHE A 162 23.53 2.81 21.04
N LYS A 163 23.49 1.63 21.68
CA LYS A 163 23.85 1.42 23.10
C LYS A 163 23.11 2.39 24.04
N MET A 164 21.84 2.65 23.75
CA MET A 164 21.00 3.60 24.46
C MET A 164 19.63 2.98 24.75
N ARG A 165 19.09 3.19 25.96
CA ARG A 165 17.73 2.75 26.29
C ARG A 165 16.71 3.70 25.66
N ILE A 166 15.86 3.17 24.79
CA ILE A 166 14.75 3.93 24.19
C ILE A 166 13.50 3.75 25.06
N ASP A 167 13.16 4.80 25.78
CA ASP A 167 11.95 4.89 26.61
C ASP A 167 10.79 5.50 25.81
N PRO A 168 9.74 4.71 25.48
CA PRO A 168 8.70 5.12 24.56
C PRO A 168 7.80 6.22 25.12
N ASP A 169 7.84 6.48 26.42
CA ASP A 169 7.09 7.58 27.03
C ASP A 169 7.80 8.93 26.87
N THR A 170 9.12 8.91 26.59
CA THR A 170 9.95 10.13 26.46
C THR A 170 10.33 10.46 25.02
N PHE A 171 10.47 9.44 24.17
CA PHE A 171 10.76 9.63 22.76
C PHE A 171 9.48 9.94 21.99
N THR A 172 9.59 10.84 21.02
CA THR A 172 8.58 11.06 19.99
C THR A 172 8.66 9.98 18.92
N ALA A 173 7.60 9.82 18.13
CA ALA A 173 7.63 8.93 16.97
C ALA A 173 8.70 9.37 15.94
N ALA A 174 8.87 10.68 15.71
CA ALA A 174 9.85 11.19 14.77
C ALA A 174 11.30 10.89 15.20
N GLU A 175 11.66 11.11 16.47
CA GLU A 175 12.99 10.79 16.98
C GLU A 175 13.33 9.31 16.79
N TYR A 176 12.40 8.44 17.16
CA TYR A 176 12.58 7.00 17.00
C TYR A 176 12.69 6.59 15.52
N GLY A 177 11.83 7.14 14.66
CA GLY A 177 11.88 6.89 13.22
C GLY A 177 13.21 7.32 12.59
N ASN A 178 13.75 8.46 13.01
CA ASN A 178 15.05 8.94 12.54
C ASN A 178 16.19 8.02 13.01
N MET A 179 16.15 7.51 14.24
CA MET A 179 17.14 6.53 14.71
C MET A 179 17.13 5.27 13.84
N ILE A 180 15.95 4.77 13.47
CA ILE A 180 15.82 3.63 12.55
C ILE A 180 16.49 3.95 11.21
N ARG A 181 16.18 5.11 10.62
CA ARG A 181 16.76 5.53 9.33
C ARG A 181 18.29 5.65 9.40
N ILE A 182 18.82 6.27 10.45
CA ILE A 182 20.26 6.41 10.65
C ILE A 182 20.92 5.03 10.75
N MET A 183 20.35 4.12 11.53
CA MET A 183 20.85 2.75 11.67
C MET A 183 20.90 2.03 10.31
N PHE A 184 19.82 2.07 9.53
CA PHE A 184 19.79 1.40 8.23
C PHE A 184 20.80 2.00 7.25
N ASN A 185 20.88 3.33 7.14
CA ASN A 185 21.85 3.98 6.26
C ASN A 185 23.30 3.59 6.62
N GLN A 186 23.63 3.57 7.91
CA GLN A 186 24.97 3.16 8.36
C GLN A 186 25.28 1.69 8.05
N LEU A 187 24.30 0.79 8.19
CA LEU A 187 24.47 -0.62 7.85
C LEU A 187 24.63 -0.83 6.33
N GLU A 188 23.90 -0.07 5.50
CA GLU A 188 24.06 -0.09 4.04
C GLU A 188 25.44 0.43 3.63
N ASP A 189 25.89 1.54 4.21
CA ASP A 189 27.23 2.09 3.96
C ASP A 189 28.31 1.05 4.31
N MET A 190 28.23 0.41 5.49
CA MET A 190 29.18 -0.64 5.87
C MET A 190 29.21 -1.80 4.88
N LYS A 191 28.05 -2.21 4.34
CA LYS A 191 27.96 -3.26 3.32
C LYS A 191 28.61 -2.82 2.01
N ASN A 192 28.39 -1.57 1.59
CA ASN A 192 28.93 -1.01 0.35
C ASN A 192 30.45 -0.78 0.40
N TYR A 193 31.00 -0.44 1.57
CA TYR A 193 32.46 -0.30 1.77
C TYR A 193 33.16 -1.64 2.05
N GLY A 194 32.48 -2.61 2.67
CA GLY A 194 33.00 -3.95 2.92
C GLY A 194 33.16 -4.82 1.67
N GLY A 195 32.40 -4.53 0.60
CA GLY A 195 32.49 -5.24 -0.69
C GLY A 195 33.55 -4.70 -1.67
N LYS A 196 34.35 -3.71 -1.28
CA LYS A 196 35.44 -3.13 -2.10
C LYS A 196 36.85 -3.45 -1.58
N ARG A 197 36.98 -4.46 -0.72
CA ARG A 197 38.28 -5.04 -0.38
C ARG A 197 38.42 -6.36 -1.13
N ASP A 198 38.87 -6.27 -2.37
CA ASP A 198 39.67 -7.26 -3.10
C ASP A 198 40.40 -6.53 -4.24
#